data_AF-A0A7C1TSD4-F1
#
_entry.id   AF-A0A7C1TSD4-F1
#
_cell.length_a   1.000
_cell.length_b   1.000
_cell.length_c   1.000
_cell.angle_alpha   90.00
_cell.angle_beta   90.00
_cell.angle_gamma   90.00
#
_symmetry.space_group_name_H-M   'P 1'
#
loop_
_entity.id
_entity.type
_entity.pdbx_description
1 polymer ?
#
loop_
_entity_poly.entity_id
_entity_poly.type
_entity_poly.pdbx_seq_one_letter_code
_entity_poly.pdbx_strand_id
1 'polypeptide(L)'
;MKDQKAIIAQTERFCANHHHPLPLALSWAEGVWVWDAEGKKYLDCLSSYSALNQGHRHPAIIKALVEQAGRLTLTLRAFHNDRLGAFLAKLCRLSGMDMALSMNTGAEAVETVVKAARKWAYKVKGAPEDKMGGKAEIIVCNNNFHGRTTTVAGFSSEAQYRDGFGP
;
A
#
# COMPACT_ATOMS: atom_id res chain seq x y z
N MET A 1 -13.17 -13.18 -27.28
CA MET A 1 -11.88 -13.29 -26.57
C MET A 1 -10.97 -12.21 -27.12
N LYS A 2 -10.18 -11.55 -26.26
CA LYS A 2 -9.24 -10.51 -26.71
C LYS A 2 -7.87 -11.17 -26.87
N ASP A 3 -7.11 -10.78 -27.89
CA ASP A 3 -5.74 -11.25 -28.11
C ASP A 3 -4.83 -10.73 -26.98
N GLN A 4 -4.29 -11.65 -26.18
CA GLN A 4 -3.40 -11.32 -25.06
C GLN A 4 -2.12 -10.62 -25.53
N LYS A 5 -1.57 -10.99 -26.70
CA LYS A 5 -0.34 -10.37 -27.23
C LYS A 5 -0.57 -8.90 -27.54
N ALA A 6 -1.71 -8.58 -28.13
CA ALA A 6 -2.08 -7.19 -28.40
C ALA A 6 -2.23 -6.37 -27.10
N ILE A 7 -2.83 -6.94 -26.05
CA ILE A 7 -2.97 -6.29 -24.74
C ILE A 7 -1.59 -6.02 -24.10
N ILE A 8 -0.70 -7.01 -24.13
CA ILE A 8 0.66 -6.89 -23.58
C ILE A 8 1.45 -5.83 -24.35
N ALA A 9 1.46 -5.89 -25.69
CA ALA A 9 2.17 -4.93 -26.52
C ALA A 9 1.66 -3.49 -26.31
N GLN A 10 0.35 -3.30 -26.14
CA GLN A 10 -0.20 -2.00 -25.80
C GLN A 10 0.28 -1.52 -24.42
N THR A 11 0.33 -2.41 -23.42
CA THR A 11 0.82 -2.08 -22.08
C THR A 11 2.30 -1.70 -22.11
N GLU A 12 3.14 -2.48 -22.78
CA GLU A 12 4.58 -2.21 -22.93
C GLU A 12 4.86 -0.90 -23.67
N ARG A 13 3.99 -0.52 -24.61
CA ARG A 13 4.11 0.75 -25.34
C ARG A 13 3.84 1.98 -24.47
N PHE A 14 2.88 1.90 -23.56
CA PHE A 14 2.36 3.08 -22.85
C PHE A 14 2.66 3.11 -21.35
N CYS A 15 3.03 1.98 -20.74
CA CYS A 15 3.42 1.92 -19.34
C CYS A 15 4.93 2.16 -19.19
N ALA A 16 5.33 2.92 -18.17
CA ALA A 16 6.74 3.04 -17.82
C ALA A 16 7.34 1.66 -17.52
N ASN A 17 8.55 1.39 -18.00
CA ASN A 17 9.19 0.10 -17.82
C ASN A 17 9.85 0.00 -16.43
N HIS A 18 9.05 -0.31 -15.40
CA HIS A 18 9.48 -0.33 -13.99
C HIS A 18 9.20 -1.67 -13.28
N HIS A 19 8.67 -2.65 -14.02
CA HIS A 19 8.42 -4.02 -13.59
C HIS A 19 8.68 -4.97 -14.74
N HIS A 20 8.88 -6.26 -14.43
CA HIS A 20 8.99 -7.34 -15.41
C HIS A 20 7.84 -8.35 -15.18
N PRO A 21 6.62 -8.07 -15.67
CA PRO A 21 5.47 -8.96 -15.47
C PRO A 21 5.64 -10.29 -16.19
N LEU A 22 4.94 -11.33 -15.71
CA LEU A 22 4.73 -12.53 -16.52
C LEU A 22 3.97 -12.16 -17.80
N PRO A 23 4.21 -12.84 -18.94
CA PRO A 23 3.55 -12.55 -20.22
C PRO A 23 2.10 -13.07 -20.24
N LEU A 24 1.27 -12.56 -19.32
CA LEU A 24 -0.09 -12.99 -19.04
C LEU A 24 -1.01 -11.77 -18.88
N ALA A 25 -2.13 -11.72 -19.60
CA ALA A 25 -3.12 -10.65 -19.50
C ALA A 25 -4.40 -11.16 -18.81
N LEU A 26 -4.50 -10.93 -17.50
CA LEU A 26 -5.69 -11.28 -16.72
C LEU A 26 -6.88 -10.41 -17.12
N SER A 27 -8.06 -11.01 -17.28
CA SER A 27 -9.29 -10.34 -17.72
C SER A 27 -10.48 -10.51 -16.77
N TRP A 28 -10.47 -11.56 -15.95
CA TRP A 28 -11.52 -11.83 -14.97
C TRP A 28 -10.97 -12.55 -13.75
N ALA A 29 -11.63 -12.41 -12.59
CA ALA A 29 -11.22 -13.08 -11.38
C ALA A 29 -12.40 -13.27 -10.40
N GLU A 30 -12.35 -14.34 -9.60
CA GLU A 30 -13.31 -14.60 -8.53
C GLU A 30 -12.73 -15.60 -7.52
N GLY A 31 -12.78 -15.23 -6.23
CA GLY A 31 -12.18 -16.03 -5.16
C GLY A 31 -10.68 -16.21 -5.39
N VAL A 32 -10.23 -17.46 -5.45
CA VAL A 32 -8.81 -17.80 -5.67
C VAL A 32 -8.44 -17.95 -7.16
N TRP A 33 -9.42 -17.78 -8.06
CA TRP A 33 -9.25 -18.07 -9.48
C TRP A 33 -9.17 -16.78 -10.31
N VAL A 34 -8.29 -16.81 -11.31
CA VAL A 34 -8.16 -15.76 -12.33
C VAL A 34 -8.25 -16.38 -13.72
N TRP A 35 -8.71 -15.60 -14.69
CA TRP A 35 -8.80 -15.98 -16.10
C TRP A 35 -8.06 -14.96 -16.95
N ASP A 36 -7.31 -15.43 -17.94
CA ASP A 36 -6.71 -14.54 -18.92
C ASP A 36 -7.72 -14.07 -19.98
N ALA A 37 -7.27 -13.20 -20.89
CA ALA A 37 -8.08 -12.62 -21.97
C ALA A 37 -8.59 -13.64 -23.00
N GLU A 38 -7.97 -14.81 -23.03
CA GLU A 38 -8.29 -15.95 -23.90
C GLU A 38 -9.14 -17.01 -23.17
N GLY A 39 -9.46 -16.77 -21.89
CA GLY A 39 -10.36 -17.59 -21.09
C GLY A 39 -9.70 -18.76 -20.37
N LYS A 40 -8.38 -18.89 -20.39
CA LYS A 40 -7.69 -19.93 -19.61
C LYS A 40 -7.68 -19.54 -18.14
N LYS A 41 -7.96 -20.52 -17.28
CA LYS A 41 -8.14 -20.38 -15.83
C LYS A 41 -6.86 -20.74 -15.09
N TYR A 42 -6.52 -19.96 -14.07
CA TYR A 42 -5.34 -20.14 -13.21
C TYR A 42 -5.69 -19.98 -11.74
N LEU A 43 -5.01 -20.73 -10.88
CA LEU A 43 -5.01 -20.49 -9.43
C LEU A 43 -4.06 -19.32 -9.12
N ASP A 44 -4.54 -18.31 -8.41
CA ASP A 44 -3.71 -17.18 -7.99
C ASP A 44 -2.94 -17.52 -6.71
N CYS A 45 -1.67 -17.90 -6.88
CA CYS A 45 -0.75 -18.17 -5.78
C CYS A 45 0.06 -16.93 -5.34
N LEU A 46 -0.22 -15.74 -5.88
CA LEU A 46 0.45 -14.49 -5.52
C LEU A 46 -0.42 -13.61 -4.61
N SER A 47 -1.74 -13.59 -4.85
CA SER A 47 -2.73 -12.82 -4.08
C SER A 47 -2.37 -11.33 -3.95
N SER A 48 -1.78 -10.76 -5.00
CA SER A 48 -1.25 -9.39 -5.03
C SER A 48 -0.37 -9.07 -3.81
N TYR A 49 0.60 -9.94 -3.52
CA TYR A 49 1.47 -9.82 -2.34
C TYR A 49 0.68 -9.79 -1.02
N SER A 50 -0.28 -10.72 -0.87
CA SER A 50 -1.18 -10.83 0.29
C SER A 50 -2.20 -9.69 0.46
N ALA A 51 -2.40 -8.83 -0.54
CA ALA A 51 -3.46 -7.82 -0.50
C ALA A 51 -4.87 -8.42 -0.70
N LEU A 52 -4.97 -9.57 -1.36
CA LEU A 52 -6.23 -10.25 -1.70
C LEU A 52 -6.51 -11.46 -0.82
N ASN A 53 -6.25 -11.37 0.50
CA ASN A 53 -6.44 -12.47 1.44
C ASN A 53 -7.88 -13.02 1.48
N GLN A 54 -8.87 -12.20 1.15
CA GLN A 54 -10.29 -12.56 1.09
C GLN A 54 -10.70 -13.15 -0.27
N GLY A 55 -9.78 -13.21 -1.24
CA GLY A 55 -10.04 -13.57 -2.63
C GLY A 55 -10.53 -12.41 -3.49
N HIS A 56 -10.35 -12.57 -4.80
CA HIS A 56 -10.82 -11.62 -5.81
C HIS A 56 -12.33 -11.44 -5.73
N ARG A 57 -12.78 -10.18 -5.80
CA ARG A 57 -14.20 -9.79 -5.89
C ARG A 57 -15.08 -10.39 -4.78
N HIS A 58 -14.57 -10.50 -3.55
CA HIS A 58 -15.35 -11.00 -2.41
C HIS A 58 -16.70 -10.25 -2.30
N PRO A 59 -17.85 -10.95 -2.35
CA PRO A 59 -19.17 -10.31 -2.52
C PRO A 59 -19.49 -9.25 -1.46
N ALA A 60 -19.14 -9.50 -0.19
CA ALA A 60 -19.38 -8.54 0.88
C ALA A 60 -18.57 -7.24 0.73
N ILE A 61 -17.34 -7.31 0.19
CA ILE A 61 -16.48 -6.14 0.00
C ILE A 61 -17.00 -5.32 -1.19
N ILE A 62 -17.33 -5.99 -2.30
CA ILE A 62 -17.90 -5.34 -3.48
C ILE A 62 -19.22 -4.65 -3.15
N LYS A 63 -20.11 -5.32 -2.41
CA LYS A 63 -21.38 -4.74 -1.96
C LYS A 63 -21.15 -3.48 -1.13
N ALA A 64 -20.29 -3.54 -0.11
CA ALA A 64 -19.99 -2.39 0.75
C ALA A 64 -19.37 -1.22 -0.03
N LEU A 65 -18.49 -1.51 -1.00
CA LEU A 65 -17.90 -0.51 -1.89
C LEU A 65 -18.98 0.20 -2.73
N VAL A 66 -19.83 -0.56 -3.43
CA VAL A 66 -20.88 -0.01 -4.30
C VAL A 66 -21.89 0.82 -3.49
N GLU A 67 -22.34 0.30 -2.35
CA GLU A 67 -23.28 1.00 -1.48
C GLU A 67 -22.73 2.33 -0.95
N GLN A 68 -21.47 2.36 -0.50
CA GLN A 68 -20.86 3.59 0.01
C GLN A 68 -20.54 4.58 -1.12
N ALA A 69 -20.05 4.09 -2.27
CA ALA A 69 -19.75 4.93 -3.43
C ALA A 69 -21.00 5.63 -3.99
N GLY A 70 -22.16 4.98 -3.94
CA GLY A 70 -23.44 5.59 -4.28
C GLY A 70 -23.95 6.64 -3.29
N ARG A 71 -23.29 6.81 -2.12
CA ARG A 71 -23.70 7.75 -1.07
C ARG A 71 -22.72 8.91 -0.90
N LEU A 72 -21.45 8.60 -0.62
CA LEU A 72 -20.43 9.60 -0.30
C LEU A 72 -19.03 8.97 -0.41
N THR A 73 -18.13 9.61 -1.15
CA THR A 73 -16.79 9.08 -1.44
C THR A 73 -15.67 9.80 -0.68
N LEU A 74 -15.61 11.14 -0.74
CA LEU A 74 -14.50 11.91 -0.18
C LEU A 74 -14.98 13.22 0.45
N THR A 75 -14.62 13.44 1.72
CA THR A 75 -14.93 14.66 2.49
C THR A 75 -13.69 15.40 2.97
N LEU A 76 -12.50 14.91 2.64
CA LEU A 76 -11.25 15.24 3.35
C LEU A 76 -11.39 14.96 4.86
N ARG A 77 -10.37 15.39 5.63
CA ARG A 77 -10.43 15.49 7.08
C ARG A 77 -10.95 16.86 7.55
N ALA A 78 -11.32 17.73 6.61
CA ALA A 78 -11.91 19.04 6.88
C ALA A 78 -13.36 18.93 7.39
N PHE A 79 -14.06 17.86 7.01
CA PHE A 79 -15.41 17.56 7.50
C PHE A 79 -15.45 16.18 8.16
N HIS A 80 -16.33 16.04 9.15
CA HIS A 80 -16.67 14.72 9.67
C HIS A 80 -17.57 13.97 8.68
N ASN A 81 -17.46 12.65 8.66
CA ASN A 81 -18.38 11.76 7.95
C ASN A 81 -18.84 10.63 8.88
N ASP A 82 -19.93 9.97 8.49
CA ASP A 82 -20.62 8.96 9.29
C ASP A 82 -19.93 7.57 9.32
N ARG A 83 -18.80 7.38 8.59
CA ARG A 83 -18.11 6.07 8.49
C ARG A 83 -16.77 6.02 9.23
N LEU A 84 -16.00 7.10 9.20
CA LEU A 84 -14.61 7.09 9.69
C LEU A 84 -14.51 6.74 11.18
N GLY A 85 -15.38 7.32 12.02
CA GLY A 85 -15.36 7.04 13.46
C GLY A 85 -15.62 5.57 13.80
N ALA A 86 -16.64 4.96 13.17
CA ALA A 86 -16.95 3.54 13.35
C ALA A 86 -15.84 2.62 12.83
N PHE A 87 -15.22 2.97 11.71
CA PHE A 87 -14.07 2.26 11.16
C PHE A 87 -12.87 2.28 12.12
N LEU A 88 -12.46 3.47 12.60
CA LEU A 88 -11.33 3.60 13.52
C LEU A 88 -11.59 2.89 14.85
N ALA A 89 -12.80 3.01 15.40
CA ALA A 89 -13.17 2.32 16.64
C ALA A 89 -13.10 0.79 16.49
N LYS A 90 -13.54 0.24 15.35
CA LYS A 90 -13.42 -1.20 15.07
C LYS A 90 -11.95 -1.61 14.94
N LEU A 91 -11.13 -0.80 14.28
CA LEU A 91 -9.70 -1.07 14.12
C LEU A 91 -8.97 -1.09 15.47
N CYS A 92 -9.18 -0.08 16.31
CA CYS A 92 -8.62 -0.01 17.66
C CYS A 92 -9.00 -1.23 18.52
N ARG A 93 -10.28 -1.65 18.50
CA ARG A 93 -10.72 -2.86 19.20
C ARG A 93 -10.05 -4.14 18.69
N LEU A 94 -9.84 -4.24 17.38
CA LEU A 94 -9.21 -5.41 16.77
C LEU A 94 -7.70 -5.48 17.08
N SER A 95 -7.02 -4.33 17.07
CA SER A 95 -5.57 -4.26 17.29
C SER A 95 -5.16 -4.15 18.76
N GLY A 96 -6.10 -3.81 19.65
CA GLY A 96 -5.81 -3.52 21.06
C GLY A 96 -5.11 -2.16 21.28
N MET A 97 -5.15 -1.27 20.29
CA MET A 97 -4.49 0.05 20.34
C MET A 97 -5.49 1.15 20.70
N ASP A 98 -5.02 2.19 21.40
CA ASP A 98 -5.88 3.31 21.82
C ASP A 98 -6.36 4.18 20.65
N MET A 99 -5.50 4.38 19.65
CA MET A 99 -5.74 5.27 18.52
C MET A 99 -5.26 4.66 17.21
N ALA A 100 -5.91 5.05 16.11
CA ALA A 100 -5.52 4.68 14.76
C ALA A 100 -5.53 5.90 13.83
N LEU A 101 -4.62 5.90 12.85
CA LEU A 101 -4.55 6.88 11.78
C LEU A 101 -4.58 6.14 10.44
N SER A 102 -5.59 6.42 9.63
CA SER A 102 -5.74 5.82 8.29
C SER A 102 -4.93 6.58 7.24
N MET A 103 -4.14 5.85 6.45
CA MET A 103 -3.46 6.31 5.24
C MET A 103 -3.90 5.45 4.05
N ASN A 104 -3.39 5.72 2.85
CA ASN A 104 -3.83 5.06 1.62
C ASN A 104 -2.90 3.91 1.22
N THR A 105 -1.59 4.09 1.37
CA THR A 105 -0.57 3.10 1.01
C THR A 105 0.23 2.62 2.21
N GLY A 106 0.88 1.46 2.07
CA GLY A 106 1.83 0.96 3.07
C GLY A 106 3.01 1.91 3.30
N ALA A 107 3.53 2.54 2.24
CA ALA A 107 4.64 3.49 2.34
C ALA A 107 4.25 4.74 3.17
N GLU A 108 3.06 5.30 2.93
CA GLU A 108 2.55 6.42 3.73
C GLU A 108 2.36 6.07 5.21
N ALA A 109 1.93 4.83 5.51
CA ALA A 109 1.82 4.36 6.88
C ALA A 109 3.20 4.30 7.56
N VAL A 110 4.22 3.77 6.89
CA VAL A 110 5.60 3.73 7.43
C VAL A 110 6.17 5.13 7.60
N GLU A 111 6.05 6.01 6.60
CA GLU A 111 6.50 7.42 6.69
C GLU A 111 5.84 8.14 7.89
N THR A 112 4.55 7.88 8.10
CA THR A 112 3.80 8.44 9.23
C THR A 112 4.33 7.94 10.57
N VAL A 113 4.64 6.64 10.68
CA VAL A 113 5.23 6.06 11.89
C VAL A 113 6.64 6.61 12.14
N VAL A 114 7.47 6.74 11.11
CA VAL A 114 8.81 7.36 11.22
C VAL A 114 8.70 8.79 11.76
N LYS A 115 7.75 9.58 11.24
CA LYS A 115 7.49 10.94 11.74
C LYS A 115 7.02 10.94 13.18
N ALA A 116 6.09 10.05 13.54
CA ALA A 116 5.58 9.95 14.90
C ALA A 116 6.69 9.56 15.90
N ALA A 117 7.50 8.54 15.57
CA ALA A 117 8.61 8.06 16.39
C ALA A 117 9.67 9.15 16.59
N ARG A 118 10.09 9.83 15.53
CA ARG A 118 11.05 10.95 15.62
C ARG A 118 10.48 12.11 16.45
N LYS A 119 9.23 12.51 16.21
CA LYS A 119 8.58 13.59 17.00
C LYS A 119 8.52 13.24 18.48
N TRP A 120 8.17 11.99 18.80
CA TRP A 120 8.17 11.50 20.18
C TRP A 120 9.58 11.48 20.79
N ALA A 121 10.59 11.04 20.04
CA ALA A 121 11.98 10.99 20.50
C ALA A 121 12.46 12.38 20.97
N TYR A 122 12.11 13.44 20.24
CA TYR A 122 12.50 14.80 20.63
C TYR A 122 11.59 15.41 21.70
N LYS A 123 10.27 15.29 21.54
CA LYS A 123 9.31 16.01 22.41
C LYS A 123 9.02 15.32 23.74
N VAL A 124 9.24 14.01 23.83
CA VAL A 124 8.90 13.21 25.01
C VAL A 124 10.13 12.53 25.59
N LYS A 125 10.93 11.84 24.76
CA LYS A 125 12.15 11.16 25.25
C LYS A 125 13.31 12.13 25.53
N GLY A 126 13.32 13.30 24.90
CA GLY A 126 14.39 14.30 25.06
C GLY A 126 15.69 13.94 24.32
N ALA A 127 15.58 13.32 23.14
CA ALA A 127 16.75 13.02 22.31
C ALA A 127 17.50 14.31 21.92
N PRO A 128 18.85 14.29 21.82
CA PRO A 128 19.64 15.48 21.48
C PRO A 128 19.30 16.03 20.08
N GLU A 129 19.20 17.35 19.98
CA GLU A 129 19.07 18.08 18.72
C GLU A 129 20.38 18.84 18.39
N ASP A 130 20.79 18.88 17.12
CA ASP A 130 21.90 19.72 16.66
C ASP A 130 21.51 20.64 15.49
N LYS A 131 22.46 21.46 15.02
CA LYS A 131 22.22 22.51 14.01
C LYS A 131 21.86 21.96 12.62
N MET A 132 22.10 20.67 12.35
CA MET A 132 21.83 19.99 11.08
C MET A 132 20.57 19.11 11.15
N GLY A 133 19.90 19.06 12.31
CA GLY A 133 18.78 18.18 12.60
C GLY A 133 19.01 17.40 13.89
N GLY A 134 17.98 16.71 14.37
CA GLY A 134 18.13 15.92 15.59
C GLY A 134 18.82 14.57 15.37
N LYS A 135 19.37 14.00 16.46
CA LYS A 135 20.14 12.74 16.46
C LYS A 135 19.29 11.47 16.61
N ALA A 136 17.98 11.53 16.38
CA ALA A 136 17.12 10.35 16.51
C ALA A 136 17.29 9.42 15.30
N GLU A 137 17.79 8.22 15.57
CA GLU A 137 17.99 7.17 14.58
C GLU A 137 16.77 6.22 14.53
N ILE A 138 16.52 5.65 13.35
CA ILE A 138 15.56 4.57 13.14
C ILE A 138 16.36 3.35 12.73
N ILE A 139 16.32 2.31 13.57
CA ILE A 139 16.98 1.05 13.27
C ILE A 139 16.07 0.23 12.35
N VAL A 140 16.62 -0.24 11.25
CA VAL A 140 15.96 -1.11 10.26
C VAL A 140 16.78 -2.39 10.07
N CYS A 141 16.14 -3.45 9.62
CA CYS A 141 16.82 -4.72 9.38
C CYS A 141 17.35 -4.81 7.94
N ASN A 142 18.44 -5.56 7.73
CA ASN A 142 18.85 -5.94 6.37
C ASN A 142 17.71 -6.69 5.67
N ASN A 143 17.59 -6.49 4.35
CA ASN A 143 16.56 -7.08 3.49
C ASN A 143 15.13 -6.64 3.84
N ASN A 144 14.98 -5.44 4.40
CA ASN A 144 13.67 -4.86 4.65
C ASN A 144 12.96 -4.42 3.36
N PHE A 145 11.63 -4.33 3.43
CA PHE A 145 10.82 -3.69 2.40
C PHE A 145 9.72 -2.85 3.06
N HIS A 146 9.80 -1.53 2.90
CA HIS A 146 8.92 -0.57 3.59
C HIS A 146 8.23 0.42 2.65
N GLY A 147 8.44 0.28 1.33
CA GLY A 147 7.90 1.17 0.31
C GLY A 147 9.00 1.69 -0.60
N ARG A 148 8.65 2.68 -1.43
CA ARG A 148 9.54 3.25 -2.44
C ARG A 148 9.60 4.78 -2.40
N THR A 149 9.14 5.42 -1.33
CA THR A 149 9.40 6.86 -1.10
C THR A 149 10.87 7.07 -0.73
N THR A 150 11.43 8.25 -0.96
CA THR A 150 12.86 8.52 -0.79
C THR A 150 13.38 8.16 0.61
N THR A 151 12.64 8.50 1.67
CA THR A 151 13.04 8.16 3.05
C THR A 151 13.12 6.65 3.27
N VAL A 152 12.06 5.91 2.93
CA VAL A 152 11.99 4.46 3.21
C VAL A 152 12.80 3.64 2.20
N ALA A 153 12.99 4.14 0.97
CA ALA A 153 13.93 3.57 0.01
C ALA A 153 15.37 3.71 0.52
N GLY A 154 15.69 4.82 1.20
CA GLY A 154 16.95 5.01 1.92
C GLY A 154 17.21 3.98 3.03
N PHE A 155 16.19 3.28 3.51
CA PHE A 155 16.35 2.19 4.49
C PHE A 155 16.79 0.87 3.86
N SER A 156 16.71 0.73 2.54
CA SER A 156 16.98 -0.52 1.84
C SER A 156 18.46 -0.91 1.89
N SER A 157 18.73 -2.18 2.17
CA SER A 157 20.07 -2.77 1.97
C SER A 157 20.40 -2.97 0.49
N GLU A 158 19.40 -3.08 -0.40
CA GLU A 158 19.59 -3.23 -1.84
C GLU A 158 20.02 -1.90 -2.48
N ALA A 159 21.20 -1.90 -3.12
CA ALA A 159 21.77 -0.70 -3.73
C ALA A 159 20.87 -0.11 -4.82
N GLN A 160 20.22 -0.96 -5.62
CA GLN A 160 19.32 -0.53 -6.71
C GLN A 160 18.14 0.32 -6.19
N TYR A 161 17.64 0.07 -4.98
CA TYR A 161 16.53 0.86 -4.43
C TYR A 161 16.96 2.24 -3.93
N ARG A 162 18.27 2.48 -3.80
CA ARG A 162 18.82 3.76 -3.33
C ARG A 162 19.46 4.58 -4.45
N ASP A 163 19.88 3.92 -5.53
CA ASP A 163 20.60 4.53 -6.64
C ASP A 163 19.82 5.69 -7.27
N GLY A 164 20.42 6.89 -7.29
CA GLY A 164 19.83 8.10 -7.86
C GLY A 164 18.66 8.74 -7.09
N PHE A 165 18.33 8.29 -5.86
CA PHE A 165 17.16 8.78 -5.10
C PHE A 165 17.45 9.48 -3.77
N GLY A 166 18.71 9.55 -3.34
CA GLY A 166 19.08 10.28 -2.12
C GLY A 166 18.87 11.79 -2.26
N PRO A 167 18.98 12.56 -1.16
CA PRO A 167 19.74 13.80 -1.29
C PRO A 167 21.15 13.52 -1.81
#